data_AF-A0A857IHB7-F1
#
_entry.id   AF-A0A857IHB7-F1
#
_cell.length_a   1.000
_cell.length_b   1.000
_cell.length_c   1.000
_cell.angle_alpha   90.00
_cell.angle_beta   90.00
_cell.angle_gamma   90.00
#
_symmetry.space_group_name_H-M   'P 1'
#
loop_
_entity.id
_entity.type
_entity.pdbx_description
1 polymer ?
#
loop_
_entity_poly.entity_id
_entity_poly.type
_entity_poly.pdbx_seq_one_letter_code
_entity_poly.pdbx_strand_id
1 'polypeptide(L)'
;MLNLGMTEIFCFAVIALLVLGPDKLPEAARFVAKWYGKIKKFINNIQNEIDRELRLSEFREEMQKEIDKITELERRMQQQLDALKGTQTPSETEVAETKTQSPVIYSHCSEQRIVPFSIAYQKHLPHQLESPLSAPKFDTELKIAV
;
A
#
# COMPACT_ATOMS: atom_id res chain seq x y z
N MET A 1 12.46 7.36 -0.96
CA MET A 1 13.27 6.66 0.06
C MET A 1 12.56 6.82 1.40
N LEU A 2 12.29 5.72 2.12
CA LEU A 2 11.68 5.75 3.44
C LEU A 2 12.76 6.11 4.46
N ASN A 3 12.85 7.39 4.82
CA ASN A 3 13.75 7.84 5.87
C ASN A 3 13.10 7.55 7.23
N LEU A 4 13.42 6.39 7.82
CA LEU A 4 12.98 6.03 9.18
C LEU A 4 13.97 6.62 10.20
N GLY A 5 13.91 7.93 10.39
CA GLY A 5 14.64 8.64 11.42
C GLY A 5 13.82 8.79 12.71
N MET A 6 14.48 9.31 13.75
CA MET A 6 13.82 9.64 15.01
C MET A 6 12.70 10.66 14.81
N THR A 7 12.90 11.63 13.91
CA THR A 7 11.93 12.68 13.58
C THR A 7 10.67 12.10 12.92
N GLU A 8 10.84 11.20 11.97
CA GLU A 8 9.73 10.57 11.26
C GLU A 8 8.94 9.65 12.19
N ILE A 9 9.62 8.87 13.04
CA ILE A 9 8.96 8.07 14.08
C ILE A 9 8.12 8.97 15.01
N PHE A 10 8.64 10.13 15.41
CA PHE A 10 7.89 11.09 16.22
C PHE A 10 6.67 11.65 15.48
N CYS A 11 6.82 12.02 14.21
CA CYS A 11 5.72 12.49 13.37
C CYS A 11 4.60 11.44 13.26
N PHE A 12 4.95 10.18 12.98
CA PHE A 12 3.99 9.08 12.96
C PHE A 12 3.35 8.83 14.33
N ALA A 13 4.09 8.97 15.43
CA ALA A 13 3.52 8.84 16.78
C ALA A 13 2.46 9.92 17.02
N VAL A 14 2.71 11.17 16.65
CA VAL A 14 1.72 12.26 16.75
C VAL A 14 0.48 11.98 15.90
N ILE A 15 0.66 11.55 14.65
CA ILE A 15 -0.47 11.19 13.76
C ILE A 15 -1.26 10.02 14.35
N ALA A 16 -0.59 8.99 14.86
CA ALA A 16 -1.24 7.84 15.47
C ALA A 16 -2.03 8.23 16.74
N LEU A 17 -1.51 9.17 17.54
CA LEU A 17 -2.23 9.72 18.68
C LEU A 17 -3.48 10.49 18.26
N LEU A 18 -3.42 11.25 17.16
CA LEU A 18 -4.57 11.98 16.63
C LEU A 18 -5.66 11.07 16.07
N VAL A 19 -5.27 10.05 15.31
CA VAL A 19 -6.21 9.15 14.62
C VAL A 19 -6.82 8.14 15.59
N LEU A 20 -5.99 7.49 16.39
CA LEU A 20 -6.40 6.40 17.26
C LEU A 20 -6.77 6.90 18.66
N GLY A 21 -6.18 8.01 19.09
CA GLY A 21 -6.29 8.54 20.45
C GLY A 21 -5.15 8.07 21.37
N PRO A 22 -4.79 8.88 22.39
CA PRO A 22 -3.73 8.56 23.35
C PRO A 22 -4.01 7.30 24.17
N ASP A 23 -5.27 6.96 24.40
CA ASP A 23 -5.65 5.79 25.18
C ASP A 23 -5.53 4.47 24.39
N LYS A 24 -5.64 4.53 23.06
CA LYS A 24 -5.72 3.36 22.18
C LYS A 24 -4.41 3.00 21.50
N LEU A 25 -3.51 3.96 21.29
CA LEU A 25 -2.15 3.70 20.82
C LEU A 25 -1.39 2.68 21.69
N PRO A 26 -1.32 2.82 23.03
CA PRO A 26 -0.61 1.84 23.87
C PRO A 26 -1.27 0.46 23.84
N GLU A 27 -2.60 0.40 23.69
CA GLU A 27 -3.35 -0.85 23.55
C GLU A 27 -2.97 -1.57 22.23
N ALA A 28 -2.93 -0.84 21.11
CA ALA A 28 -2.51 -1.37 19.81
C ALA A 28 -1.04 -1.81 19.80
N ALA A 29 -0.14 -1.02 20.39
CA ALA A 29 1.27 -1.37 20.51
C ALA A 29 1.46 -2.67 21.30
N ARG A 30 0.72 -2.85 22.40
CA ARG A 30 0.72 -4.10 23.18
C ARG A 30 0.21 -5.29 22.37
N PHE A 31 -0.82 -5.09 21.54
CA PHE A 31 -1.34 -6.13 20.66
C PHE A 31 -0.29 -6.59 19.64
N VAL A 32 0.32 -5.64 18.93
CA VAL A 32 1.39 -5.90 17.96
C VAL A 32 2.58 -6.56 18.64
N ALA A 33 3.02 -6.05 19.80
CA ALA A 33 4.13 -6.62 20.54
C ALA A 33 3.87 -8.07 20.97
N LYS A 34 2.65 -8.38 21.44
CA LYS A 34 2.25 -9.74 21.82
C LYS A 34 2.21 -10.67 20.62
N TRP A 35 1.74 -10.20 19.46
CA TRP A 35 1.71 -10.99 18.23
C TRP A 35 3.12 -11.23 17.65
N TYR A 36 3.94 -10.18 17.60
CA TYR A 36 5.34 -10.25 17.20
C TYR A 36 6.14 -11.21 18.09
N GLY A 37 5.92 -11.16 19.40
CA GLY A 37 6.56 -12.09 20.34
C GLY A 37 6.19 -13.56 20.09
N LYS A 38 4.95 -13.84 19.70
CA LYS A 38 4.51 -15.20 19.32
C LYS A 38 5.20 -15.66 18.03
N ILE A 39 5.25 -14.80 17.01
CA ILE A 39 5.94 -15.10 15.75
C ILE A 39 7.42 -15.36 16.01
N LYS A 40 8.10 -14.50 16.76
CA LYS A 40 9.51 -14.68 17.11
C LYS A 40 9.75 -16.03 17.80
N LYS A 41 8.90 -16.39 18.76
CA LYS A 41 8.97 -17.71 19.43
C LYS A 41 8.76 -18.86 18.45
N PHE A 42 7.81 -18.75 17.53
CA PHE A 42 7.55 -19.77 16.50
C PHE A 42 8.77 -19.97 15.58
N ILE A 43 9.39 -18.88 15.11
CA ILE A 43 10.61 -18.94 14.30
C ILE A 43 11.77 -19.57 15.10
N ASN A 44 11.94 -19.21 16.37
CA ASN A 44 12.95 -19.83 17.23
C ASN A 44 12.70 -21.33 17.46
N ASN A 45 11.46 -21.75 17.66
CA ASN A 45 11.11 -23.16 17.80
C ASN A 45 11.37 -23.95 16.51
N ILE A 46 11.02 -23.38 15.35
CA ILE A 46 11.29 -24.00 14.06
C ILE A 46 12.80 -24.14 13.84
N GLN A 47 13.59 -23.10 14.11
CA GLN A 47 15.05 -23.16 14.00
C GLN A 47 15.62 -24.29 14.87
N ASN A 48 15.17 -24.40 16.12
CA ASN A 48 15.64 -25.44 17.06
C ASN A 48 15.25 -26.86 16.63
N GLU A 49 14.07 -27.05 16.03
CA GLU A 49 13.63 -28.35 15.51
C GLU A 49 14.40 -28.74 14.25
N ILE A 50 14.56 -27.78 13.33
CA ILE A 50 15.32 -27.97 12.09
C ILE A 50 16.79 -28.23 12.40
N ASP A 51 17.42 -27.51 13.33
CA ASP A 51 18.83 -27.74 13.76
C ASP A 51 19.07 -29.16 14.28
N ARG A 52 18.01 -29.80 14.81
CA ARG A 52 18.10 -31.09 15.49
C ARG A 52 17.86 -32.27 14.55
N GLU A 53 17.16 -32.07 13.44
CA GLU A 53 16.80 -33.14 12.48
C GLU A 53 17.34 -32.93 11.04
N LEU A 54 17.68 -31.69 10.65
CA LEU A 54 18.18 -31.34 9.30
C LEU A 54 19.43 -30.47 9.40
N ARG A 55 20.44 -30.77 8.58
CA ARG A 55 21.68 -29.99 8.49
C ARG A 55 21.39 -28.56 8.00
N LEU A 56 21.20 -27.63 8.93
CA LEU A 56 20.94 -26.21 8.67
C LEU A 56 22.04 -25.54 7.82
N SER A 57 23.20 -26.17 7.64
CA SER A 57 24.21 -25.76 6.66
C SER A 57 23.67 -25.73 5.24
N GLU A 58 22.87 -26.72 4.81
CA GLU A 58 22.43 -26.86 3.42
C GLU A 58 21.37 -25.80 3.06
N PHE A 59 20.36 -25.61 3.92
CA PHE A 59 19.33 -24.58 3.70
C PHE A 59 19.88 -23.15 3.84
N ARG A 60 20.80 -22.92 4.79
CA ARG A 60 21.49 -21.63 4.92
C ARG A 60 22.36 -21.32 3.72
N GLU A 61 23.04 -22.33 3.16
CA GLU A 61 23.85 -22.18 1.96
C GLU A 61 22.99 -21.90 0.72
N GLU A 62 21.81 -22.52 0.60
CA GLU A 62 20.88 -22.25 -0.49
C GLU A 62 20.27 -20.84 -0.41
N MET A 63 19.81 -20.43 0.77
CA MET A 63 19.35 -19.06 1.01
C MET A 63 20.45 -18.03 0.74
N GLN A 64 21.68 -18.29 1.19
CA GLN A 64 22.81 -17.39 0.94
C GLN A 64 23.12 -17.28 -0.56
N LYS A 65 23.12 -18.40 -1.30
CA LYS A 65 23.30 -18.40 -2.77
C LYS A 65 22.20 -17.60 -3.48
N GLU A 66 20.96 -17.65 -2.99
CA GLU A 66 19.84 -16.93 -3.58
C GLU A 66 19.93 -15.42 -3.30
N ILE A 67 20.34 -15.03 -2.09
CA ILE A 67 20.64 -13.64 -1.74
C ILE A 67 21.78 -13.10 -2.61
N ASP A 68 22.89 -13.83 -2.75
CA ASP A 68 24.04 -13.41 -3.55
C ASP A 68 23.67 -13.22 -5.03
N LYS A 69 22.80 -14.09 -5.58
CA LYS A 69 22.25 -13.93 -6.93
C LYS A 69 21.43 -12.66 -7.07
N ILE A 70 20.58 -12.35 -6.09
CA ILE A 70 19.76 -11.12 -6.10
C ILE A 70 20.66 -9.88 -6.07
N THR A 71 21.69 -9.87 -5.21
CA THR A 71 22.67 -8.78 -5.14
C THR A 71 23.43 -8.60 -6.44
N GLU A 72 23.85 -9.68 -7.10
CA GLU A 72 24.50 -9.62 -8.41
C GLU A 72 23.55 -9.11 -9.50
N LEU A 73 22.26 -9.49 -9.46
CA LEU A 73 21.24 -8.96 -10.37
C LEU A 73 21.06 -7.46 -10.18
N GLU A 74 20.97 -6.98 -8.94
CA GLU A 74 20.86 -5.55 -8.62
C GLU A 74 22.06 -4.77 -9.16
N ARG A 75 23.28 -5.30 -8.95
CA ARG A 75 24.52 -4.71 -9.46
C ARG A 75 24.51 -4.64 -11.00
N ARG A 76 24.09 -5.71 -11.68
CA ARG A 76 23.97 -5.74 -13.15
C ARG A 76 22.92 -4.76 -13.66
N MET A 77 21.79 -4.61 -12.95
CA MET A 77 20.76 -3.63 -13.29
C MET A 77 21.29 -2.20 -13.15
N GLN A 78 21.99 -1.89 -12.05
CA GLN A 78 22.63 -0.58 -11.86
C GLN A 78 23.64 -0.28 -12.97
N GLN A 79 24.49 -1.24 -13.34
CA GLN A 79 25.46 -1.07 -14.43
C GLN A 79 24.78 -0.82 -15.79
N GLN A 80 23.68 -1.50 -16.09
CA GLN A 80 22.90 -1.26 -17.31
C GLN A 80 22.27 0.14 -17.31
N LEU A 81 21.71 0.56 -16.18
CA LEU A 81 21.13 1.89 -16.01
C LEU A 81 22.17 3.00 -16.17
N ASP A 82 23.36 2.83 -15.60
CA ASP A 82 24.46 3.80 -15.74
C ASP A 82 25.00 3.87 -17.18
N ALA A 83 25.12 2.73 -17.86
CA ALA A 83 25.52 2.68 -19.28
C ALA A 83 24.49 3.36 -20.20
N LEU A 84 23.19 3.22 -19.90
CA LEU A 84 22.11 3.93 -20.59
C LEU A 84 22.15 5.44 -20.31
N LYS A 85 22.54 5.84 -19.10
CA LYS A 85 22.64 7.25 -18.69
C LYS A 85 23.83 7.98 -19.32
N GLY A 86 24.91 7.27 -19.63
CA GLY A 86 26.13 7.82 -20.25
C GLY A 86 26.02 8.22 -21.73
N THR A 87 24.91 7.89 -22.41
CA THR A 87 24.76 8.13 -23.87
C THR A 87 23.99 9.43 -24.20
N GLN A 88 23.58 10.25 -23.22
CA GLN A 88 22.92 11.53 -23.50
C GLN A 88 23.32 12.64 -22.53
N THR A 89 24.35 13.44 -22.87
CA THR A 89 24.40 14.89 -22.60
C THR A 89 25.40 15.58 -23.54
N PRO A 90 25.00 16.63 -24.29
CA PRO A 90 25.42 18.01 -23.97
C PRO A 90 24.25 19.02 -24.09
N SER A 91 24.02 19.88 -23.09
CA SER A 91 24.52 21.27 -22.94
C SER A 91 23.83 22.29 -23.87
N GLU A 92 23.04 23.22 -23.32
CA GLU A 92 23.27 24.68 -23.29
C GLU A 92 22.04 25.44 -22.73
N THR A 93 22.31 26.61 -22.17
CA THR A 93 21.50 27.40 -21.24
C THR A 93 20.49 28.34 -21.93
N GLU A 94 19.41 28.65 -21.21
CA GLU A 94 18.46 29.80 -21.38
C GLU A 94 17.21 29.61 -22.26
N VAL A 95 16.04 29.31 -21.64
CA VAL A 95 14.75 30.02 -21.85
C VAL A 95 13.84 29.82 -20.63
N ALA A 96 13.20 30.90 -20.20
CA ALA A 96 12.05 30.92 -19.31
C ALA A 96 10.83 30.12 -19.86
N GLU A 97 9.93 29.78 -18.94
CA GLU A 97 8.53 29.35 -19.16
C GLU A 97 8.23 27.99 -19.84
N THR A 98 7.71 27.08 -18.98
CA THR A 98 6.46 26.31 -19.13
C THR A 98 6.20 25.53 -20.42
N LYS A 99 6.25 24.18 -20.33
CA LYS A 99 5.49 23.14 -21.09
C LYS A 99 6.12 21.77 -20.79
N THR A 100 5.46 20.62 -20.65
CA THR A 100 4.05 20.26 -20.58
C THR A 100 4.01 18.89 -19.89
N GLN A 101 3.34 18.85 -18.74
CA GLN A 101 2.73 17.64 -18.21
C GLN A 101 2.03 16.90 -19.35
N SER A 102 2.44 15.68 -19.66
CA SER A 102 1.56 14.78 -20.42
C SER A 102 0.28 14.68 -19.61
N PRO A 103 -0.89 15.13 -20.12
CA PRO A 103 -2.12 14.94 -19.35
C PRO A 103 -2.30 13.43 -19.26
N VAL A 104 -2.31 12.91 -18.03
CA VAL A 104 -2.85 11.58 -17.79
C VAL A 104 -4.30 11.67 -18.24
N ILE A 105 -4.58 11.22 -19.46
CA ILE A 105 -5.94 11.07 -19.95
C ILE A 105 -6.52 9.91 -19.16
N TYR A 106 -7.20 10.24 -18.07
CA TYR A 106 -8.06 9.30 -17.38
C TYR A 106 -9.22 9.00 -18.31
N SER A 107 -9.20 7.83 -18.93
CA SER A 107 -10.40 7.26 -19.52
C SER A 107 -11.36 6.96 -18.38
N HIS A 108 -12.42 7.75 -18.27
CA HIS A 108 -13.53 7.44 -17.38
C HIS A 108 -14.13 6.12 -17.87
N CYS A 109 -13.83 5.02 -17.19
CA CYS A 109 -14.45 3.73 -17.46
C CYS A 109 -15.91 3.83 -17.03
N SER A 110 -16.78 4.25 -17.95
CA SER A 110 -18.22 4.39 -17.72
C SER A 110 -18.97 3.10 -18.01
N GLU A 111 -18.32 1.95 -17.85
CA GLU A 111 -18.99 0.68 -18.04
C GLU A 111 -19.73 0.33 -16.76
N GLN A 112 -21.01 0.73 -16.71
CA GLN A 112 -21.97 0.27 -15.71
C GLN A 112 -22.18 -1.24 -15.87
N ARG A 113 -21.21 -2.03 -15.39
CA ARG A 113 -21.44 -3.45 -15.20
C ARG A 113 -22.47 -3.60 -14.11
N ILE A 114 -23.61 -4.17 -14.48
CA ILE A 114 -24.67 -4.53 -13.56
C ILE A 114 -24.10 -5.63 -12.65
N VAL A 115 -23.58 -5.24 -11.50
CA VAL A 115 -23.11 -6.17 -10.46
C VAL A 115 -24.30 -6.66 -9.63
N PRO A 116 -24.26 -7.91 -9.12
CA PRO A 116 -25.27 -8.37 -8.18
C PRO A 116 -25.33 -7.41 -6.98
N PHE A 117 -26.55 -7.10 -6.54
CA PHE A 117 -26.88 -6.13 -5.47
C PHE A 117 -26.83 -4.63 -5.86
N SER A 118 -26.52 -4.27 -7.11
CA SER A 118 -26.72 -2.87 -7.54
C SER A 118 -28.21 -2.53 -7.70
N ILE A 119 -28.60 -1.27 -7.51
CA ILE A 119 -29.99 -0.83 -7.71
C ILE A 119 -30.47 -1.12 -9.14
N ALA A 120 -29.58 -1.02 -10.13
CA ALA A 120 -29.88 -1.40 -11.51
C ALA A 120 -30.16 -2.90 -11.66
N TYR A 121 -29.45 -3.77 -10.93
CA TYR A 121 -29.67 -5.23 -10.93
C TYR A 121 -31.03 -5.62 -10.35
N GLN A 122 -31.49 -4.92 -9.31
CA GLN A 122 -32.76 -5.24 -8.63
C GLN A 122 -33.99 -5.07 -9.53
N LYS A 123 -33.94 -4.19 -10.54
CA LYS A 123 -35.02 -4.00 -11.52
C LYS A 123 -35.23 -5.19 -12.46
N HIS A 124 -34.21 -6.03 -12.64
CA HIS A 124 -34.23 -7.16 -13.56
C HIS A 124 -34.55 -8.51 -12.90
N LEU A 125 -34.81 -8.56 -11.58
CA LEU A 125 -35.24 -9.78 -10.93
C LEU A 125 -36.69 -10.14 -11.33
N PRO A 126 -36.98 -11.43 -11.60
CA PRO A 126 -38.33 -11.90 -11.97
C PRO A 126 -39.36 -11.72 -10.84
N HIS A 127 -38.90 -11.52 -9.61
CA HIS A 127 -39.74 -11.24 -8.45
C HIS A 127 -39.34 -9.88 -7.88
N GLN A 128 -40.21 -8.88 -8.07
CA GLN A 128 -40.11 -7.60 -7.40
C GLN A 128 -40.27 -7.84 -5.91
N LEU A 129 -39.18 -7.72 -5.15
CA LEU A 129 -39.30 -7.55 -3.69
C LEU A 129 -39.93 -6.17 -3.49
N GLU A 130 -41.22 -6.14 -3.20
CA GLU A 130 -41.90 -4.97 -2.67
C GLU A 130 -41.03 -4.37 -1.57
N SER A 131 -40.50 -3.18 -1.81
CA SER A 131 -39.81 -2.40 -0.80
C SER A 131 -40.87 -1.65 0.02
N PRO A 132 -41.14 -2.01 1.28
CA PRO A 132 -41.87 -1.12 2.14
C PRO A 132 -40.84 -0.14 2.69
N LEU A 133 -40.77 1.06 2.13
CA LEU A 133 -40.68 2.30 2.89
C LEU A 133 -40.59 3.48 1.93
N SER A 134 -41.60 4.34 2.05
CA SER A 134 -41.62 5.71 1.55
C SER A 134 -40.30 6.41 1.84
N ALA A 135 -39.60 6.85 0.79
CA ALA A 135 -38.50 7.80 0.95
C ALA A 135 -39.09 9.12 1.47
N PRO A 136 -38.59 9.69 2.58
CA PRO A 136 -39.02 11.02 2.98
C PRO A 136 -38.58 12.02 1.90
N LYS A 137 -39.55 12.71 1.29
CA LYS A 137 -39.28 13.90 0.46
C LYS A 137 -38.74 14.98 1.39
N PHE A 138 -37.46 15.30 1.27
CA PHE A 138 -36.91 16.48 1.91
C PHE A 138 -37.19 17.67 0.98
N ASP A 139 -38.07 18.55 1.42
CA ASP A 139 -38.33 19.83 0.75
C ASP A 139 -37.08 20.71 0.88
N THR A 140 -36.33 20.84 -0.21
CA THR A 140 -35.20 21.77 -0.32
C THR A 140 -35.71 23.19 -0.56
N GLU A 141 -36.34 23.82 0.44
CA GLU A 141 -36.43 25.29 0.50
C GLU A 141 -35.29 25.81 1.38
N LEU A 142 -34.10 25.95 0.79
CA LEU A 142 -33.05 26.78 1.38
C LEU A 142 -33.44 28.26 1.14
N LYS A 143 -34.03 28.90 2.15
CA LYS A 143 -34.14 30.37 2.19
C LYS A 143 -32.73 30.95 2.35
N ILE A 144 -32.15 31.39 1.22
CA ILE A 144 -30.97 32.23 1.21
C ILE A 144 -31.41 33.59 1.76
N ALA A 145 -30.90 33.95 2.95
CA ALA A 145 -31.06 35.30 3.49
C ALA A 145 -30.10 36.24 2.73
N VAL A 146 -30.67 37.29 2.14
CA VAL A 146 -29.97 38.48 1.64
C VAL A 146 -29.88 39.49 2.76
#